data_AF-A0A379G0A2-F1
#
_entry.id   AF-A0A379G0A2-F1
#
_cell.length_a   1.000
_cell.length_b   1.000
_cell.length_c   1.000
_cell.angle_alpha   90.00
_cell.angle_beta   90.00
_cell.angle_gamma   90.00
#
_symmetry.space_group_name_H-M   'P 1'
#
loop_
_entity.id
_entity.type
_entity.pdbx_description
1 polymer ?
#
loop_
_entity_poly.entity_id
_entity_poly.type
_entity_poly.pdbx_seq_one_letter_code
_entity_poly.pdbx_strand_id
1 'polypeptide(L)'
;MIHSPFPVVLDACVLYPSLLRDLLMHLAIAGLYQAKWTDVIHNEWQRNLLINRPDLSTSQLNRTSALMNIALPDAKVEQYEPLIDGLELPDLDDRHVVAAAIKSNAKIIVTLNLKDFPKKYLKRLDMEALHPDEFISDLFDLNHALALSAVRKQRINLKKPKINTREYFDALLRQGLPMTVKALEKYQCMI
;
A
#
# COMPACT_ATOMS: atom_id res chain seq x y z
N MET A 1 -5.46 22.89 -6.27
CA MET A 1 -6.67 22.11 -6.59
C MET A 1 -6.75 20.98 -5.59
N ILE A 2 -7.87 20.81 -4.90
CA ILE A 2 -8.12 19.60 -4.10
C ILE A 2 -8.67 18.58 -5.10
N HIS A 3 -7.81 17.70 -5.60
CA HIS A 3 -8.26 16.56 -6.39
C HIS A 3 -8.95 15.58 -5.44
N SER A 4 -10.12 15.07 -5.83
CA SER A 4 -10.73 13.96 -5.09
C SER A 4 -9.77 12.77 -5.09
N PRO A 5 -9.55 12.10 -3.94
CA PRO A 5 -8.67 10.95 -3.88
C PRO A 5 -9.16 9.85 -4.83
N PHE A 6 -8.23 9.22 -5.55
CA PHE A 6 -8.52 8.15 -6.51
C PHE A 6 -8.35 6.76 -5.87
N PRO A 7 -9.15 5.75 -6.25
CA PRO A 7 -9.02 4.40 -5.72
C PRO A 7 -7.71 3.72 -6.14
N VAL A 8 -7.03 3.07 -5.20
CA VAL A 8 -5.79 2.31 -5.43
C VAL A 8 -5.87 1.00 -4.66
N VAL A 9 -5.68 -0.12 -5.35
CA VAL A 9 -5.60 -1.43 -4.68
C VAL A 9 -4.19 -1.66 -4.15
N LEU A 10 -4.11 -2.01 -2.87
CA LEU A 10 -2.85 -2.42 -2.23
C LEU A 10 -2.76 -3.94 -2.24
N ASP A 11 -1.76 -4.47 -2.91
CA ASP A 11 -1.46 -5.90 -2.92
C ASP A 11 -0.96 -6.39 -1.54
N ALA A 12 -1.12 -7.68 -1.24
CA ALA A 12 -0.70 -8.29 0.01
C ALA A 12 0.80 -8.08 0.27
N CYS A 13 1.63 -8.12 -0.77
CA CYS A 13 3.08 -7.95 -0.64
C CYS A 13 3.50 -6.57 -0.11
N VAL A 14 2.74 -5.50 -0.35
CA VAL A 14 3.03 -4.16 0.17
C VAL A 14 2.43 -3.92 1.57
N LEU A 15 1.43 -4.72 1.93
CA LEU A 15 0.86 -4.75 3.28
C LEU A 15 1.65 -5.65 4.24
N TYR A 16 2.51 -6.53 3.73
CA TYR A 16 3.31 -7.45 4.54
C TYR A 16 4.33 -6.71 5.44
N PRO A 17 5.22 -5.83 4.92
CA PRO A 17 6.19 -5.13 5.76
C PRO A 17 5.50 -4.06 6.59
N SER A 18 5.68 -4.10 7.91
CA SER A 18 4.98 -3.19 8.83
C SER A 18 5.23 -1.71 8.54
N LEU A 19 6.47 -1.34 8.21
CA LEU A 19 6.84 0.05 7.91
C LEU A 19 6.18 0.56 6.63
N LEU A 20 6.17 -0.25 5.57
CA LEU A 20 5.57 0.13 4.29
C LEU A 20 4.04 0.20 4.40
N ARG A 21 3.42 -0.81 5.03
CA ARG A 21 1.97 -0.80 5.34
C ARG A 21 1.58 0.46 6.10
N ASP A 22 2.31 0.79 7.15
CA ASP A 22 2.03 1.96 7.99
C ASP A 22 2.19 3.28 7.23
N LEU A 23 3.18 3.38 6.33
CA LEU A 23 3.37 4.56 5.47
C LEU A 23 2.20 4.74 4.49
N LEU A 24 1.84 3.67 3.78
CA LEU A 24 0.69 3.66 2.85
C LEU A 24 -0.61 4.05 3.57
N MET A 25 -0.83 3.53 4.78
CA MET A 25 -1.98 3.92 5.62
C MET A 25 -1.96 5.42 5.96
N HIS A 26 -0.82 5.98 6.38
CA HIS A 26 -0.74 7.41 6.70
C HIS A 26 -0.99 8.30 5.47
N LEU A 27 -0.51 7.90 4.30
CA LEU A 27 -0.73 8.60 3.03
C LEU A 27 -2.22 8.57 2.63
N ALA A 28 -2.88 7.42 2.75
CA ALA A 28 -4.30 7.28 2.49
C ALA A 28 -5.17 8.09 3.49
N ILE A 29 -4.84 8.04 4.79
CA ILE A 29 -5.53 8.84 5.83
C ILE A 29 -5.36 10.34 5.59
N ALA A 30 -4.22 10.76 5.04
CA ALA A 30 -4.00 12.16 4.64
C ALA A 30 -4.79 12.58 3.39
N GLY A 31 -5.53 11.65 2.75
CA GLY A 31 -6.37 11.91 1.58
C GLY A 31 -5.61 12.01 0.27
N LEU A 32 -4.38 11.48 0.20
CA LEU A 32 -3.59 11.47 -1.05
C LEU A 32 -4.14 10.48 -2.08
N TYR A 33 -4.75 9.40 -1.61
CA TYR A 33 -5.44 8.41 -2.43
C TYR A 33 -6.46 7.65 -1.56
N GLN A 34 -7.35 6.90 -2.19
CA GLN A 34 -8.32 6.04 -1.52
C GLN A 34 -7.84 4.59 -1.58
N ALA A 35 -7.22 4.11 -0.50
CA ALA A 35 -6.76 2.72 -0.44
C ALA A 35 -7.91 1.72 -0.57
N LYS A 36 -7.65 0.60 -1.23
CA LYS A 36 -8.59 -0.51 -1.45
C LYS A 36 -7.92 -1.85 -1.16
N TRP A 37 -8.64 -2.76 -0.54
CA TRP A 37 -8.21 -4.13 -0.27
C TRP A 37 -9.41 -5.06 -0.06
N THR A 38 -9.19 -6.37 -0.16
CA THR A 38 -10.19 -7.41 0.11
C THR A 38 -9.81 -8.21 1.38
N ASP A 39 -10.74 -9.02 1.89
CA ASP A 39 -10.42 -9.96 2.96
C ASP A 39 -9.38 -11.00 2.52
N VAL A 40 -9.34 -11.37 1.24
CA VAL A 40 -8.33 -12.29 0.69
C VAL A 40 -6.94 -11.67 0.78
N ILE A 41 -6.77 -10.41 0.33
CA ILE A 41 -5.52 -9.66 0.49
C ILE A 41 -5.09 -9.62 1.97
N HIS A 42 -6.03 -9.37 2.88
CA HIS A 42 -5.72 -9.41 4.32
C HIS A 42 -5.20 -10.78 4.76
N ASN A 43 -5.89 -11.85 4.40
CA ASN A 43 -5.53 -13.20 4.80
C ASN A 43 -4.14 -13.60 4.27
N GLU A 44 -3.77 -13.16 3.07
CA GLU A 44 -2.49 -13.47 2.44
C GLU A 44 -1.30 -12.89 3.17
N TRP A 45 -1.29 -11.57 3.40
CA TRP A 45 -0.17 -10.96 4.09
C TRP A 45 -0.09 -11.44 5.55
N GLN A 46 -1.23 -11.72 6.19
CA GLN A 46 -1.27 -12.26 7.54
C GLN A 46 -0.70 -13.68 7.62
N ARG A 47 -1.13 -14.57 6.71
CA ARG A 47 -0.62 -15.95 6.61
C ARG A 47 0.89 -15.97 6.40
N ASN A 48 1.38 -15.19 5.44
CA ASN A 48 2.82 -15.11 5.17
C ASN A 48 3.58 -14.54 6.37
N LEU A 49 3.00 -13.58 7.08
CA LEU A 49 3.65 -12.96 8.24
C LEU A 49 3.76 -13.94 9.41
N LEU A 50 2.73 -14.74 9.68
CA LEU A 50 2.77 -15.78 10.72
C LEU A 50 3.82 -16.86 10.44
N ILE A 51 4.05 -17.20 9.17
CA ILE A 51 5.09 -18.16 8.77
C ILE A 51 6.49 -17.63 9.14
N ASN A 52 6.75 -16.34 8.90
CA ASN A 52 8.07 -15.74 9.10
C ASN A 52 8.27 -15.13 10.50
N ARG A 53 7.19 -14.93 11.26
CA ARG A 53 7.18 -14.30 12.59
C ARG A 53 6.30 -15.11 13.55
N PRO A 54 6.76 -16.29 13.99
CA PRO A 54 6.00 -17.16 14.89
C PRO A 54 5.80 -16.55 16.29
N ASP A 55 6.49 -15.46 16.61
CA ASP A 55 6.26 -14.65 17.81
C ASP A 55 4.93 -13.86 17.77
N LEU A 56 4.32 -13.72 16.58
CA LEU A 56 3.04 -13.05 16.39
C LEU A 56 1.89 -14.06 16.47
N SER A 57 0.76 -13.61 17.01
CA SER A 57 -0.49 -14.37 17.06
C SER A 57 -1.47 -13.90 15.99
N THR A 58 -2.32 -14.82 15.52
CA THR A 58 -3.43 -14.50 14.61
C THR A 58 -4.32 -13.39 15.15
N SER A 59 -4.55 -13.35 16.48
CA SER A 59 -5.33 -12.30 17.14
C SER A 59 -4.70 -10.90 16.98
N GLN A 60 -3.37 -10.78 17.08
CA GLN A 60 -2.68 -9.50 16.85
C GLN A 60 -2.83 -9.03 15.39
N LEU A 61 -2.76 -9.96 14.44
CA LEU A 61 -2.89 -9.64 13.02
C LEU A 61 -4.33 -9.28 12.63
N ASN A 62 -5.32 -10.02 13.14
CA ASN A 62 -6.74 -9.71 12.97
C ASN A 62 -7.09 -8.34 13.58
N ARG A 63 -6.52 -8.02 14.75
CA ARG A 63 -6.66 -6.69 15.33
C ARG A 63 -6.06 -5.61 14.41
N THR A 64 -4.95 -5.91 13.75
CA THR A 64 -4.31 -4.96 12.82
C THR A 64 -5.18 -4.68 11.61
N SER A 65 -5.71 -5.70 10.92
CA SER A 65 -6.62 -5.49 9.79
C SER A 65 -7.93 -4.81 10.21
N ALA A 66 -8.48 -5.15 11.38
CA ALA A 66 -9.66 -4.46 11.91
C ALA A 66 -9.41 -2.96 12.14
N LEU A 67 -8.23 -2.58 12.68
CA LEU A 67 -7.84 -1.18 12.83
C LEU A 67 -7.65 -0.47 11.48
N MET A 68 -7.15 -1.17 10.46
CA MET A 68 -7.06 -0.61 9.11
C MET A 68 -8.45 -0.28 8.54
N ASN A 69 -9.41 -1.20 8.69
CA ASN A 69 -10.80 -1.00 8.25
C ASN A 69 -11.49 0.14 9.02
N ILE A 70 -11.21 0.29 10.32
CA ILE A 70 -11.73 1.43 11.11
C ILE A 70 -11.13 2.76 10.63
N ALA A 71 -9.83 2.78 10.30
CA ALA A 71 -9.15 3.98 9.86
C ALA A 71 -9.59 4.43 8.46
N LEU A 72 -9.94 3.49 7.58
CA LEU A 72 -10.39 3.75 6.22
C LEU A 72 -11.66 2.93 5.91
N PRO A 73 -12.85 3.42 6.32
CA PRO A 73 -14.10 2.67 6.23
C PRO A 73 -14.49 2.24 4.81
N ASP A 74 -14.12 3.04 3.80
CA ASP A 74 -14.43 2.77 2.40
C ASP A 74 -13.39 1.89 1.70
N ALA A 75 -12.37 1.38 2.41
CA ALA A 75 -11.28 0.65 1.79
C ALA A 75 -11.63 -0.81 1.45
N LYS A 76 -12.55 -1.42 2.20
CA LYS A 76 -12.91 -2.81 1.98
C LYS A 76 -13.69 -2.96 0.66
N VAL A 77 -13.21 -3.83 -0.22
CA VAL A 77 -13.87 -4.21 -1.47
C VAL A 77 -14.52 -5.57 -1.30
N GLU A 78 -15.81 -5.64 -1.64
CA GLU A 78 -16.64 -6.86 -1.55
C GLU A 78 -17.32 -7.10 -2.91
N GLN A 79 -17.84 -8.32 -3.12
CA GLN A 79 -18.59 -8.70 -4.34
C GLN A 79 -17.77 -8.51 -5.64
N TYR A 80 -16.48 -8.87 -5.58
CA TYR A 80 -15.56 -8.86 -6.72
C TYR A 80 -15.35 -10.26 -7.30
N GLU A 81 -15.72 -11.30 -6.56
CA GLU A 81 -15.48 -12.71 -6.86
C GLU A 81 -15.98 -13.14 -8.25
N PRO A 82 -17.18 -12.70 -8.73
CA PRO A 82 -17.64 -13.06 -10.08
C PRO A 82 -16.76 -12.55 -11.22
N LEU A 83 -15.85 -11.61 -10.96
CA LEU A 83 -14.94 -11.06 -11.95
C LEU A 83 -13.66 -11.89 -12.11
N ILE A 84 -13.35 -12.80 -11.17
CA ILE A 84 -12.07 -13.53 -11.11
C ILE A 84 -11.91 -14.46 -12.32
N ASP A 85 -12.96 -15.20 -12.67
CA ASP A 85 -12.88 -16.26 -13.68
C ASP A 85 -12.59 -15.74 -15.09
N GLY A 86 -12.90 -14.48 -15.37
CA GLY A 86 -12.63 -13.82 -16.66
C GLY A 86 -11.23 -13.20 -16.77
N LEU A 87 -10.40 -13.31 -15.73
CA LEU A 87 -9.07 -12.69 -15.70
C LEU A 87 -7.97 -13.68 -16.07
N GLU A 88 -6.99 -13.20 -16.82
CA GLU A 88 -5.86 -13.97 -17.33
C GLU A 88 -4.56 -13.31 -16.86
N LEU A 89 -4.02 -13.83 -15.75
CA LEU A 89 -2.73 -13.44 -15.22
C LEU A 89 -1.76 -14.63 -15.22
N PRO A 90 -0.43 -14.39 -15.21
CA PRO A 90 0.56 -15.46 -15.11
C PRO A 90 0.38 -16.32 -13.86
N ASP A 91 0.03 -15.70 -12.73
CA ASP A 91 -0.39 -16.36 -11.50
C ASP A 91 -1.92 -16.27 -11.37
N LEU A 92 -2.57 -17.41 -11.17
CA LEU A 92 -4.01 -17.47 -11.01
C LEU A 92 -4.48 -16.92 -9.67
N ASP A 93 -3.62 -16.92 -8.66
CA ASP A 93 -3.94 -16.40 -7.34
C ASP A 93 -4.01 -14.86 -7.38
N ASP A 94 -3.18 -14.17 -8.17
CA ASP A 94 -3.21 -12.70 -8.26
C ASP A 94 -4.46 -12.11 -8.94
N ARG A 95 -5.31 -12.95 -9.55
CA ARG A 95 -6.53 -12.51 -10.25
C ARG A 95 -7.51 -11.79 -9.32
N HIS A 96 -7.55 -12.14 -8.03
CA HIS A 96 -8.43 -11.45 -7.08
C HIS A 96 -8.03 -9.99 -6.89
N VAL A 97 -6.75 -9.63 -7.01
CA VAL A 97 -6.26 -8.25 -6.87
C VAL A 97 -6.78 -7.40 -8.03
N VAL A 98 -6.72 -7.92 -9.26
CA VAL A 98 -7.28 -7.24 -10.45
C VAL A 98 -8.80 -7.18 -10.40
N ALA A 99 -9.48 -8.24 -9.96
CA ALA A 99 -10.93 -8.23 -9.75
C ALA A 99 -11.36 -7.14 -8.74
N ALA A 100 -10.61 -6.99 -7.64
CA ALA A 100 -10.83 -5.92 -6.68
C ALA A 100 -10.61 -4.53 -7.29
N ALA A 101 -9.61 -4.38 -8.15
CA ALA A 101 -9.35 -3.13 -8.86
C ALA A 101 -10.51 -2.76 -9.79
N ILE A 102 -11.04 -3.72 -10.55
CA ILE A 102 -12.21 -3.50 -11.42
C ILE A 102 -13.42 -3.09 -10.56
N LYS A 103 -13.72 -3.86 -9.51
CA LYS A 103 -14.88 -3.61 -8.64
C LYS A 103 -14.84 -2.24 -7.97
N SER A 104 -13.65 -1.75 -7.64
CA SER A 104 -13.45 -0.46 -6.98
C SER A 104 -13.15 0.70 -7.93
N ASN A 105 -13.18 0.48 -9.25
CA ASN A 105 -12.74 1.44 -10.27
C ASN A 105 -11.30 1.97 -10.05
N ALA A 106 -10.44 1.17 -9.41
CA ALA A 106 -9.04 1.51 -9.23
C ALA A 106 -8.28 1.35 -10.54
N LYS A 107 -7.51 2.39 -10.87
CA LYS A 107 -6.62 2.40 -12.06
C LYS A 107 -5.21 1.96 -11.71
N ILE A 108 -4.87 1.97 -10.43
CA ILE A 108 -3.53 1.65 -9.92
C ILE A 108 -3.63 0.47 -8.96
N ILE A 109 -2.74 -0.49 -9.15
CA ILE A 109 -2.40 -1.55 -8.21
C ILE A 109 -0.98 -1.28 -7.70
N VAL A 110 -0.80 -1.23 -6.38
CA VAL A 110 0.53 -1.05 -5.77
C VAL A 110 1.05 -2.40 -5.31
N THR A 111 2.16 -2.85 -5.89
CA THR A 111 2.74 -4.18 -5.67
C THR A 111 4.26 -4.15 -5.78
N LEU A 112 4.94 -5.07 -5.08
CA LEU A 112 6.36 -5.35 -5.25
C LEU A 112 6.62 -6.34 -6.41
N ASN A 113 5.60 -7.08 -6.84
CA ASN A 113 5.74 -8.18 -7.80
C ASN A 113 5.21 -7.80 -9.20
N LEU A 114 5.77 -6.74 -9.81
CA LEU A 114 5.31 -6.22 -11.11
C LEU A 114 5.20 -7.26 -12.24
N LYS A 115 5.99 -8.33 -12.19
CA LYS A 115 5.96 -9.42 -13.16
C LYS A 115 4.63 -10.19 -13.18
N ASP A 116 3.93 -10.24 -12.04
CA ASP A 116 2.68 -10.97 -11.87
C ASP A 116 1.48 -10.14 -12.41
N PHE A 117 1.74 -8.87 -12.73
CA PHE A 117 0.79 -7.91 -13.30
C PHE A 117 1.28 -7.36 -14.66
N PRO A 118 1.23 -8.15 -15.75
CA PRO A 118 1.81 -7.74 -17.03
C PRO A 118 1.20 -6.43 -17.57
N LYS A 119 2.05 -5.42 -17.80
CA LYS A 119 1.63 -4.10 -18.29
C LYS A 119 0.74 -4.14 -19.53
N LYS A 120 1.01 -5.04 -20.49
CA LYS A 120 0.21 -5.21 -21.71
C LYS A 120 -1.20 -5.71 -21.42
N TYR A 121 -1.37 -6.55 -20.40
CA TYR A 121 -2.67 -7.07 -19.99
C TYR A 121 -3.46 -6.00 -19.25
N LEU A 122 -2.87 -5.39 -18.20
CA LEU A 122 -3.51 -4.35 -17.41
C LEU A 122 -3.94 -3.14 -18.24
N LYS A 123 -3.16 -2.75 -19.25
CA LYS A 123 -3.52 -1.65 -20.17
C LYS A 123 -4.85 -1.89 -20.90
N ARG A 124 -5.23 -3.15 -21.16
CA ARG A 124 -6.55 -3.47 -21.78
C ARG A 124 -7.71 -3.20 -20.84
N LEU A 125 -7.45 -3.22 -19.53
CA LEU A 125 -8.40 -2.93 -18.46
C LEU A 125 -8.32 -1.46 -18.01
N ASP A 126 -7.51 -0.64 -18.69
CA ASP A 126 -7.20 0.73 -18.30
C ASP A 126 -6.63 0.79 -16.88
N MET A 127 -5.66 -0.07 -16.58
CA MET A 127 -4.99 -0.16 -15.28
C MET A 127 -3.47 -0.20 -15.44
N GLU A 128 -2.78 0.11 -14.36
CA GLU A 128 -1.35 -0.06 -14.20
C GLU A 128 -0.98 -0.63 -12.83
N ALA A 129 0.14 -1.35 -12.79
CA ALA A 129 0.77 -1.79 -11.56
C ALA A 129 2.02 -0.94 -11.33
N LEU A 130 2.13 -0.34 -10.15
CA LEU A 130 3.25 0.50 -9.74
C LEU A 130 4.00 -0.12 -8.57
N HIS A 131 5.32 0.05 -8.59
CA HIS A 131 6.14 -0.23 -7.43
C HIS A 131 5.81 0.80 -6.33
N PRO A 132 5.78 0.43 -5.02
CA PRO A 132 5.47 1.38 -3.95
C PRO A 132 6.39 2.60 -3.94
N ASP A 133 7.66 2.46 -4.33
CA ASP A 133 8.59 3.59 -4.41
C ASP A 133 8.21 4.63 -5.47
N GLU A 134 7.79 4.16 -6.65
CA GLU A 134 7.31 5.01 -7.74
C GLU A 134 6.00 5.68 -7.32
N PHE A 135 5.05 4.90 -6.82
CA PHE A 135 3.75 5.40 -6.36
C PHE A 135 3.87 6.48 -5.26
N ILE A 136 4.70 6.25 -4.24
CA ILE A 136 4.87 7.23 -3.15
C ILE A 136 5.58 8.49 -3.64
N SER A 137 6.55 8.36 -4.56
CA SER A 137 7.19 9.50 -5.21
C SER A 137 6.17 10.33 -6.01
N ASP A 138 5.28 9.69 -6.76
CA ASP A 138 4.24 10.39 -7.53
C ASP A 138 3.24 11.12 -6.61
N LEU A 139 2.86 10.52 -5.48
CA LEU A 139 2.03 11.20 -4.48
C LEU A 139 2.73 12.42 -3.87
N PHE A 140 4.05 12.34 -3.71
CA PHE A 140 4.85 13.46 -3.24
C PHE A 140 4.85 14.61 -4.26
N ASP A 141 5.07 14.30 -5.54
CA ASP A 141 5.04 15.29 -6.62
C ASP A 141 3.64 15.92 -6.75
N LEU A 142 2.58 15.12 -6.58
CA LEU A 142 1.18 15.56 -6.61
C LEU A 142 0.86 16.53 -5.47
N ASN A 143 1.23 16.21 -4.22
CA ASN A 143 0.98 17.08 -3.07
C ASN A 143 2.02 16.90 -1.96
N HIS A 144 3.15 17.57 -2.15
CA HIS A 144 4.29 17.62 -1.24
C HIS A 144 3.88 17.91 0.22
N ALA A 145 2.98 18.88 0.45
CA ALA A 145 2.62 19.31 1.79
C ALA A 145 1.87 18.20 2.57
N LEU A 146 0.91 17.53 1.93
CA LEU A 146 0.18 16.43 2.54
C LEU A 146 1.07 15.19 2.71
N ALA A 147 1.89 14.87 1.70
CA ALA A 147 2.82 13.74 1.76
C ALA A 147 3.86 13.91 2.89
N LEU A 148 4.47 15.09 3.01
CA LEU A 148 5.39 15.40 4.12
C LEU A 148 4.70 15.30 5.48
N SER A 149 3.47 15.81 5.59
CA SER A 149 2.69 15.73 6.84
C SER A 149 2.42 14.28 7.23
N ALA A 150 2.05 13.42 6.26
CA ALA A 150 1.83 12.00 6.47
C ALA A 150 3.11 11.26 6.91
N VAL A 151 4.22 11.48 6.20
CA VAL A 151 5.54 10.91 6.50
C VAL A 151 6.03 11.32 7.89
N ARG A 152 5.95 12.61 8.22
CA ARG A 152 6.32 13.13 9.55
C ARG A 152 5.46 12.49 10.65
N LYS A 153 4.15 12.42 10.46
CA LYS A 153 3.23 11.77 11.42
C LYS A 153 3.58 10.30 11.63
N GLN A 154 3.84 9.58 10.55
CA GLN A 154 4.26 8.19 10.62
C GLN A 154 5.51 8.04 11.51
N ARG A 155 6.58 8.78 11.19
CA ARG A 155 7.84 8.70 11.93
C ARG A 155 7.66 9.02 13.42
N ILE A 156 6.91 10.06 13.76
CA ILE A 156 6.64 10.45 15.15
C ILE A 156 5.84 9.36 15.90
N ASN A 157 4.96 8.64 15.20
CA ASN A 157 4.15 7.58 15.77
C ASN A 157 4.93 6.27 16.00
N LEU A 158 6.10 6.09 15.38
CA LEU A 158 7.00 4.97 15.67
C LEU A 158 7.59 5.13 17.08
N LYS A 159 7.01 4.41 18.05
CA LYS A 159 7.41 4.47 19.47
C LYS A 159 8.36 3.36 19.90
N LYS A 160 8.48 2.28 19.11
CA LYS A 160 9.22 1.05 19.46
C LYS A 160 9.89 0.43 18.22
N PRO A 161 11.13 0.83 17.87
CA PRO A 161 11.91 1.91 18.49
C PRO A 161 11.41 3.30 18.08
N LYS A 162 11.72 4.31 18.91
CA LYS A 162 11.71 5.70 18.43
C LYS A 162 12.93 5.89 17.55
N ILE A 163 12.72 6.41 16.35
CA ILE A 163 13.80 6.61 15.37
C ILE A 163 13.91 8.06 14.93
N ASN A 164 15.15 8.49 14.71
CA ASN A 164 15.44 9.80 14.13
C ASN A 164 15.20 9.79 12.61
N THR A 165 15.29 10.95 11.98
CA THR A 165 15.01 11.13 10.54
C THR A 165 15.94 10.28 9.65
N ARG A 166 17.23 10.18 10.00
CA ARG A 166 18.20 9.37 9.25
C ARG A 166 17.90 7.88 9.34
N GLU A 167 17.65 7.39 10.55
CA GLU A 167 17.26 5.98 10.78
C GLU A 167 15.95 5.62 10.06
N TYR A 168 15.02 6.57 9.97
CA TYR A 168 13.78 6.40 9.20
C TYR A 168 14.08 6.29 7.70
N PHE A 169 14.92 7.15 7.13
CA PHE A 169 15.34 7.03 5.73
C PHE A 169 16.08 5.73 5.45
N ASP A 170 16.99 5.32 6.33
CA ASP A 170 17.68 4.02 6.21
C ASP A 170 16.69 2.84 6.28
N ALA A 171 15.60 2.98 7.05
CA ALA A 171 14.54 1.98 7.10
C ALA A 171 13.71 1.95 5.80
N LEU A 172 13.38 3.10 5.21
CA LEU A 172 12.71 3.18 3.90
C LEU A 172 13.59 2.62 2.77
N LEU A 173 14.89 2.90 2.76
CA LEU A 173 15.83 2.31 1.80
C LEU A 173 15.85 0.78 1.89
N ARG A 174 15.83 0.22 3.10
CA ARG A 174 15.72 -1.23 3.31
C ARG A 174 14.38 -1.83 2.85
N GLN A 175 13.33 -1.01 2.72
CA GLN A 175 12.07 -1.40 2.08
C GLN A 175 12.08 -1.23 0.55
N GLY A 176 13.22 -0.84 -0.03
CA GLY A 176 13.33 -0.61 -1.47
C GLY A 176 12.69 0.70 -1.92
N LEU A 177 12.76 1.76 -1.11
CA LEU A 177 12.15 3.06 -1.42
C LEU A 177 13.17 4.21 -1.70
N PRO A 178 14.16 4.05 -2.60
CA PRO A 178 15.18 5.07 -2.87
C PRO A 178 14.65 6.36 -3.51
N MET A 179 13.64 6.30 -4.40
CA MET A 179 13.05 7.50 -5.02
C MET A 179 12.34 8.34 -3.97
N THR A 180 11.55 7.68 -3.12
CA THR A 180 10.87 8.29 -1.98
C THR A 180 11.87 9.00 -1.06
N VAL A 181 12.95 8.32 -0.68
CA VAL A 181 13.98 8.92 0.20
C VAL A 181 14.63 10.14 -0.46
N LYS A 182 15.01 10.04 -1.74
CA LYS A 182 15.58 11.16 -2.50
C LYS A 182 14.63 12.37 -2.55
N ALA A 183 13.32 12.14 -2.66
CA ALA A 183 12.33 13.21 -2.63
C ALA A 183 12.25 13.88 -1.25
N LEU A 184 12.32 13.07 -0.18
CA LEU A 184 12.22 13.52 1.22
C LEU A 184 13.49 14.20 1.75
N GLU A 185 14.68 13.88 1.22
CA GLU A 185 15.97 14.43 1.68
C GLU A 185 15.99 15.97 1.70
N LYS A 186 15.35 16.60 0.70
CA LYS A 186 15.23 18.07 0.61
C LYS A 186 14.47 18.68 1.79
N TYR A 187 13.71 17.87 2.53
CA TYR A 187 12.81 18.28 3.60
C TYR A 187 13.14 17.59 4.93
N GLN A 188 14.34 17.03 5.09
CA GLN A 188 14.75 16.30 6.30
C GLN A 188 14.47 17.05 7.62
N CYS A 189 14.61 18.38 7.65
CA CYS A 189 14.35 19.19 8.85
C CYS A 189 12.86 19.24 9.24
N MET A 190 11.97 18.88 8.32
CA MET A 190 10.51 18.88 8.53
C MET A 190 9.96 17.50 8.92
N ILE A 191 10.77 16.43 8.77
CA ILE A 191 10.38 15.03 8.97
C ILE A 191 10.84 14.58 10.35
#